data_AF-A0A914LY73-F1
#
_entry.id   AF-A0A914LY73-F1
#
_cell.length_a   1.000
_cell.length_b   1.000
_cell.length_c   1.000
_cell.angle_alpha   90.00
_cell.angle_beta   90.00
_cell.angle_gamma   90.00
#
_symmetry.space_group_name_H-M   'P 1'
#
loop_
_entity.id
_entity.type
_entity.pdbx_description
1 polymer ?
#
loop_
_entity_poly.entity_id
_entity_poly.type
_entity_poly.pdbx_seq_one_letter_code
_entity_poly.pdbx_strand_id
1 'polypeptide(L)'
;MKENISDVFFESICTDIFDTILHDFSESLSQKNAENANSDQNMEEKESTPCLTFDYEKIAQLLFDSGKNPKIKSKRRKRIYSLCKQFDDAKNGIDPFPDLFNEEISKNEIKRRKKLLKEI
;
A
#
# COMPACT_ATOMS: atom_id res chain seq x y z
N MET A 1 -9.64 -5.24 25.60
CA MET A 1 -10.16 -6.38 24.80
C MET A 1 -8.95 -7.15 24.32
N LYS A 2 -8.88 -8.47 24.55
CA LYS A 2 -7.76 -9.29 24.08
C LYS A 2 -7.90 -9.45 22.57
N GLU A 3 -6.91 -9.03 21.80
CA GLU A 3 -6.93 -9.24 20.35
C GLU A 3 -6.94 -10.74 20.05
N ASN A 4 -7.76 -11.15 19.09
CA ASN A 4 -7.80 -12.55 18.67
C ASN A 4 -6.50 -12.86 17.92
N ILE A 5 -5.80 -13.93 18.28
CA ILE A 5 -4.55 -14.35 17.61
C ILE A 5 -4.69 -14.44 16.09
N SER A 6 -5.88 -14.80 15.60
CA SER A 6 -6.18 -14.86 14.17
C SER A 6 -6.18 -13.49 13.51
N ASP A 7 -6.60 -12.44 14.21
CA ASP A 7 -6.54 -11.08 13.69
C ASP A 7 -5.10 -10.55 13.73
N VAL A 8 -4.35 -10.82 14.81
CA VAL A 8 -2.92 -10.47 14.91
C VAL A 8 -2.10 -11.11 13.79
N PHE A 9 -2.28 -12.42 13.58
CA PHE A 9 -1.56 -13.15 12.52
C PHE A 9 -1.93 -12.65 11.12
N PHE A 10 -3.20 -12.32 10.91
CA PHE A 10 -3.64 -11.74 9.64
C PHE A 10 -2.99 -10.39 9.38
N GLU A 11 -2.98 -9.48 10.37
CA GLU A 11 -2.36 -8.17 10.20
C GLU A 11 -0.84 -8.30 9.99
N SER A 12 -0.15 -9.17 10.72
CA SER A 12 1.30 -9.43 10.52
C SER A 12 1.60 -9.92 9.10
N ILE A 13 0.79 -10.82 8.51
CA ILE A 13 0.96 -11.20 7.10
C ILE A 13 0.74 -9.99 6.18
N CYS A 14 -0.27 -9.16 6.46
CA CYS A 14 -0.53 -7.96 5.66
C CYS A 14 0.63 -6.94 5.74
N THR A 15 1.17 -6.69 6.93
CA THR A 15 2.22 -5.68 7.12
C THR A 15 3.60 -6.20 6.79
N ASP A 16 3.98 -7.32 7.38
CA ASP A 16 5.39 -7.75 7.41
C ASP A 16 5.78 -8.49 6.13
N ILE A 17 4.80 -8.94 5.35
CA ILE A 17 5.04 -9.61 4.07
C ILE A 17 4.59 -8.70 2.93
N PHE A 18 3.30 -8.37 2.85
CA PHE A 18 2.80 -7.64 1.68
C PHE A 18 3.21 -6.17 1.66
N ASP A 19 3.13 -5.43 2.77
CA ASP A 19 3.57 -4.04 2.78
C ASP A 19 5.10 -3.95 2.59
N THR A 20 5.90 -4.88 3.13
CA THR A 20 7.35 -4.93 2.86
C THR A 20 7.68 -5.07 1.37
N ILE A 21 7.00 -5.96 0.65
CA ILE A 21 7.18 -6.11 -0.81
C ILE A 21 6.83 -4.80 -1.55
N LEU A 22 5.76 -4.13 -1.13
CA LEU A 22 5.34 -2.86 -1.73
C LEU A 22 6.31 -1.72 -1.39
N HIS A 23 6.91 -1.72 -0.20
CA HIS A 23 7.92 -0.73 0.20
C HIS A 23 9.20 -0.89 -0.61
N ASP A 24 9.67 -2.13 -0.83
CA ASP A 24 10.83 -2.40 -1.69
C ASP A 24 10.58 -1.88 -3.12
N PHE A 25 9.35 -2.03 -3.63
CA PHE A 25 8.94 -1.47 -4.92
C PHE A 25 8.96 0.07 -4.93
N SER A 26 8.37 0.71 -3.91
CA SER A 26 8.30 2.18 -3.80
C SER A 26 9.70 2.81 -3.66
N GLU A 27 10.59 2.18 -2.89
CA GLU A 27 11.99 2.61 -2.80
C GLU A 27 12.71 2.51 -4.15
N SER A 28 12.53 1.38 -4.85
CA SER A 28 13.10 1.17 -6.19
C SER A 28 12.57 2.18 -7.22
N LEU A 29 11.29 2.56 -7.12
CA LEU A 29 10.67 3.57 -7.97
C LEU A 29 11.24 4.97 -7.69
N SER A 30 11.42 5.30 -6.41
CA SER A 30 11.99 6.58 -5.96
C SER A 30 13.44 6.75 -6.41
N GLN A 31 14.25 5.69 -6.32
CA GLN A 31 15.64 5.68 -6.81
C GLN A 31 15.71 5.93 -8.32
N LYS A 32 14.92 5.21 -9.12
CA LYS A 32 14.83 5.43 -10.57
C LYS A 32 14.42 6.86 -10.93
N ASN A 33 13.46 7.44 -10.20
CA ASN A 33 13.02 8.81 -10.44
C ASN A 33 14.11 9.84 -10.07
N ALA A 34 14.88 9.59 -9.00
CA ALA A 34 15.99 10.45 -8.59
C ALA A 34 17.19 10.39 -9.55
N GLU A 35 17.50 9.21 -10.10
CA GLU A 35 18.52 9.02 -11.14
C GLU A 35 18.16 9.75 -12.43
N ASN A 36 16.89 9.68 -12.86
CA ASN A 36 16.41 10.38 -14.05
C ASN A 36 16.38 11.91 -13.87
N ALA A 37 16.29 12.42 -12.64
CA ALA A 37 16.30 13.85 -12.34
C ALA A 37 17.72 14.43 -12.20
N ASN A 38 18.70 13.61 -11.79
CA ASN A 38 20.09 14.03 -11.56
C ASN A 38 21.02 13.47 -12.65
N SER A 39 20.82 13.89 -13.90
CA SER A 39 21.80 13.64 -14.98
C SER A 39 23.11 14.46 -14.86
N ASP A 40 23.44 14.95 -13.66
CA ASP A 40 24.74 15.54 -13.38
C ASP A 40 25.22 15.19 -11.96
N GLN A 41 26.34 14.48 -11.95
CA GLN A 41 27.30 14.27 -10.85
C GLN A 41 27.04 13.16 -9.82
N ASN A 42 27.91 12.14 -9.93
CA ASN A 42 28.57 11.39 -8.86
C ASN A 42 27.69 11.00 -7.66
N MET A 43 27.12 9.80 -7.70
CA MET A 43 26.82 9.07 -6.46
C MET A 43 27.22 7.61 -6.58
N GLU A 44 27.88 7.14 -5.52
CA GLU A 44 28.38 5.79 -5.30
C GLU A 44 27.36 4.73 -5.74
N GLU A 45 27.83 3.79 -6.56
CA GLU A 45 27.13 2.54 -6.86
C GLU A 45 26.92 1.80 -5.53
N LYS A 46 25.82 2.09 -4.83
CA LYS A 46 25.28 1.14 -3.85
C LYS A 46 24.95 -0.11 -4.65
N GLU A 47 25.78 -1.13 -4.51
CA GLU A 47 25.55 -2.45 -5.08
C GLU A 47 24.08 -2.79 -4.88
N SER A 48 23.35 -2.95 -6.00
CA SER A 48 21.96 -3.34 -5.99
C SER A 48 21.89 -4.67 -5.23
N THR A 49 21.43 -4.63 -3.98
CA THR A 49 21.08 -5.85 -3.27
C THR A 49 20.12 -6.60 -4.18
N PRO A 50 20.26 -7.94 -4.33
CA PRO A 50 19.38 -8.72 -5.19
C PRO A 50 17.95 -8.59 -4.68
N CYS A 51 17.23 -7.62 -5.24
CA CYS A 51 15.84 -7.34 -4.93
C CYS A 51 15.05 -8.52 -5.50
N LEU A 52 14.33 -9.24 -4.64
CA LEU A 52 13.43 -10.28 -5.12
C LEU A 52 12.47 -9.65 -6.12
N THR A 53 12.46 -10.17 -7.34
CA THR A 53 11.52 -9.71 -8.36
C THR A 53 10.18 -10.41 -8.14
N PHE A 54 9.15 -9.61 -7.88
CA PHE A 54 7.80 -10.11 -7.70
C PHE A 54 6.93 -9.83 -8.93
N ASP A 55 6.11 -10.81 -9.28
CA ASP A 55 5.07 -10.66 -10.28
C ASP A 55 3.84 -10.02 -9.60
N TYR A 56 3.80 -8.69 -9.57
CA TYR A 56 2.76 -7.93 -8.88
C TYR A 56 1.36 -8.22 -9.40
N GLU A 57 1.22 -8.54 -10.69
CA GLU A 57 -0.06 -8.96 -11.29
C GLU A 57 -0.57 -10.27 -10.68
N LYS A 58 0.30 -11.28 -10.57
CA LYS A 58 -0.10 -12.55 -9.94
C LYS A 58 -0.45 -12.38 -8.47
N ILE A 59 0.24 -11.50 -7.75
CA ILE A 59 -0.07 -11.21 -6.34
C ILE A 59 -1.43 -10.51 -6.22
N ALA A 60 -1.70 -9.50 -7.04
CA ALA A 60 -3.00 -8.83 -7.08
C ALA A 60 -4.14 -9.83 -7.37
N GLN A 61 -3.97 -10.68 -8.37
CA GLN A 61 -4.95 -11.72 -8.71
C GLN A 61 -5.17 -12.72 -7.56
N LEU A 62 -4.09 -13.18 -6.92
CA LEU A 62 -4.15 -14.08 -5.76
C LEU A 62 -4.95 -13.45 -4.60
N LEU A 63 -4.70 -12.19 -4.30
CA LEU A 63 -5.40 -11.44 -3.26
C LEU A 63 -6.88 -11.22 -3.64
N PHE A 64 -7.16 -10.89 -4.89
CA PHE A 64 -8.53 -10.71 -5.38
C PHE A 64 -9.35 -11.99 -5.23
N ASP A 65 -8.80 -13.12 -5.67
CA ASP A 65 -9.47 -14.42 -5.57
C ASP A 65 -9.64 -14.87 -4.12
N SER A 66 -8.64 -14.61 -3.27
CA SER A 66 -8.75 -14.81 -1.83
C SER A 66 -9.91 -13.97 -1.26
N GLY A 67 -10.01 -12.70 -1.65
CA GLY A 67 -11.05 -11.76 -1.23
C GLY A 67 -12.47 -12.15 -1.67
N LYS A 68 -12.65 -12.97 -2.72
CA LYS A 68 -13.97 -13.48 -3.14
C LYS A 68 -14.54 -14.51 -2.16
N ASN A 69 -13.71 -15.16 -1.34
CA ASN A 69 -14.18 -16.21 -0.44
C ASN A 69 -15.23 -15.68 0.56
N PRO A 70 -16.49 -16.18 0.54
CA PRO A 70 -17.57 -15.66 1.38
C PRO A 70 -17.32 -15.89 2.88
N LYS A 71 -16.44 -16.84 3.25
CA LYS A 71 -16.09 -17.13 4.66
C LYS A 71 -15.20 -16.07 5.30
N ILE A 72 -14.58 -15.19 4.51
CA ILE A 72 -13.71 -14.13 5.04
C ILE A 72 -14.55 -13.01 5.66
N LYS A 73 -14.22 -12.66 6.91
CA LYS A 73 -14.83 -11.54 7.62
C LYS A 73 -14.68 -10.24 6.83
N SER A 74 -15.71 -9.39 6.85
CA SER A 74 -15.75 -8.13 6.08
C SER A 74 -14.54 -7.22 6.32
N LYS A 75 -14.05 -7.10 7.56
CA LYS A 75 -12.85 -6.31 7.90
C LYS A 75 -11.61 -6.81 7.14
N ARG A 76 -11.34 -8.12 7.18
CA ARG A 76 -10.20 -8.73 6.47
C ARG A 76 -10.35 -8.62 4.97
N ARG A 77 -11.56 -8.83 4.45
CA ARG A 77 -11.87 -8.67 3.02
C ARG A 77 -11.54 -7.26 2.52
N LYS A 78 -11.87 -6.22 3.29
CA LYS A 78 -11.49 -4.84 2.97
C LYS A 78 -9.98 -4.66 2.90
N ARG A 79 -9.22 -5.20 3.87
CA ARG A 79 -7.75 -5.13 3.86
C ARG A 79 -7.14 -5.87 2.67
N ILE A 80 -7.66 -7.06 2.34
CA ILE A 80 -7.24 -7.84 1.15
C ILE A 80 -7.47 -7.04 -0.13
N TYR A 81 -8.63 -6.41 -0.31
CA TYR A 81 -8.89 -5.59 -1.49
C TYR A 81 -8.08 -4.30 -1.53
N SER A 82 -7.73 -3.73 -0.37
CA SER A 82 -6.77 -2.62 -0.30
C SER A 82 -5.40 -3.06 -0.83
N LEU A 83 -4.87 -4.19 -0.36
CA LEU A 83 -3.60 -4.72 -0.83
C LEU A 83 -3.65 -5.05 -2.33
N CYS A 84 -4.74 -5.66 -2.80
CA CYS A 84 -4.96 -5.93 -4.23
C CYS A 84 -4.79 -4.65 -5.07
N LYS A 85 -5.41 -3.55 -4.63
CA LYS A 85 -5.27 -2.26 -5.32
C LYS A 85 -3.82 -1.76 -5.30
N GLN A 86 -3.14 -1.86 -4.16
CA GLN A 86 -1.73 -1.44 -4.05
C GLN A 86 -0.82 -2.25 -4.99
N PHE A 87 -1.05 -3.56 -5.12
CA PHE A 87 -0.33 -4.39 -6.09
C PHE A 87 -0.70 -4.08 -7.54
N ASP A 88 -1.95 -3.71 -7.83
CA ASP A 88 -2.34 -3.20 -9.16
C ASP A 88 -1.65 -1.86 -9.47
N ASP A 89 -1.55 -0.96 -8.50
CA ASP A 89 -0.83 0.32 -8.64
C ASP A 89 0.67 0.05 -8.92
N ALA A 90 1.30 -0.85 -8.16
CA ALA A 90 2.69 -1.27 -8.37
C ALA A 90 2.93 -1.91 -9.74
N LYS A 91 2.02 -2.79 -10.20
CA LYS A 91 2.04 -3.36 -11.56
C LYS A 91 2.08 -2.27 -12.64
N ASN A 92 1.38 -1.17 -12.43
CA ASN A 92 1.31 -0.06 -13.37
C ASN A 92 2.45 0.96 -13.22
N GLY A 93 3.44 0.70 -12.36
CA GLY A 93 4.54 1.65 -12.12
C GLY A 93 4.15 2.84 -11.24
N ILE A 94 3.00 2.77 -10.57
CA ILE A 94 2.48 3.83 -9.69
C ILE A 94 2.89 3.50 -8.25
N ASP A 95 3.25 4.51 -7.47
CA ASP A 95 3.56 4.32 -6.05
C ASP A 95 2.35 3.71 -5.31
N PRO A 96 2.47 2.51 -4.72
CA PRO A 96 1.39 1.85 -3.97
C PRO A 96 1.03 2.56 -2.66
N PHE A 97 1.85 3.51 -2.21
CA PHE A 97 1.58 4.35 -1.05
C PHE A 97 1.32 5.77 -1.53
N PRO A 98 0.08 6.12 -1.93
CA PRO A 98 -0.24 7.51 -2.22
C PRO A 98 0.05 8.33 -0.96
N ASP A 99 0.97 9.30 -1.07
CA ASP A 99 1.46 10.14 0.03
C ASP A 99 0.48 10.19 1.20
N LEU A 100 0.84 9.55 2.30
CA LEU A 100 0.10 9.62 3.57
C LEU A 100 0.01 11.08 4.09
N PHE A 101 0.73 12.01 3.45
CA PHE A 101 0.73 13.45 3.70
C PHE A 101 -0.22 14.26 2.81
N ASN A 102 -0.96 13.65 1.87
CA ASN A 102 -2.15 14.29 1.30
C ASN A 102 -3.32 14.11 2.29
N GLU A 103 -3.17 14.80 3.43
CA GLU A 103 -4.19 15.13 4.43
C GLU A 103 -5.32 16.01 3.85
N GLU A 104 -5.36 16.21 2.53
CA GLU A 104 -6.47 16.86 1.88
C GLU A 104 -7.69 15.94 1.76
N ILE A 105 -8.41 15.90 2.88
CA ILE A 105 -9.86 15.95 2.88
C ILE A 105 -10.50 14.62 2.45
N SER A 106 -10.71 13.75 3.44
CA SER A 106 -11.99 13.03 3.47
C SER A 106 -13.08 14.10 3.37
N LYS A 107 -13.65 14.30 2.17
CA LYS A 107 -14.71 15.27 1.89
C LYS A 107 -15.91 15.11 2.83
N ASN A 108 -16.01 13.93 3.46
CA ASN A 108 -16.99 13.59 4.48
C ASN A 108 -16.67 14.21 5.86
N GLU A 109 -15.39 14.32 6.22
CA GLU A 109 -14.88 14.97 7.45
C GLU A 109 -15.18 16.47 7.45
N ILE A 110 -14.88 17.15 6.33
CA ILE A 110 -15.14 18.59 6.17
C ILE A 110 -16.64 18.89 6.10
N LYS A 111 -17.43 18.05 5.42
CA LYS A 111 -18.90 18.18 5.40
C LYS A 111 -19.51 18.02 6.79
N ARG A 112 -19.01 17.09 7.61
CA ARG A 112 -19.45 16.91 9.01
C ARG A 112 -19.18 18.14 9.86
N ARG A 113 -17.98 18.70 9.81
CA ARG A 113 -17.59 19.88 10.61
C ARG A 113 -18.38 21.13 10.23
N LYS A 114 -18.65 21.35 8.94
CA LYS A 114 -19.50 22.46 8.48
C LYS A 114 -20.97 22.36 8.91
N LYS A 115 -21.48 21.14 9.15
CA LYS A 115 -22.85 20.94 9.64
C LYS A 115 -22.97 21.29 11.13
N LEU A 116 -22.03 20.83 11.95
CA LEU A 116 -22.01 21.06 13.40
C LEU A 116 -21.86 22.54 13.77
N LEU A 117 -21.13 23.32 12.96
CA LEU A 117 -20.93 24.77 13.18
C LEU A 117 -22.13 25.64 12.78
N LYS A 118 -23.17 25.07 12.14
CA LYS A 118 -24.42 25.78 11.81
C LYS A 118 -25.55 25.52 12.80
N GLU A 119 -25.34 24.63 13.76
CA GLU A 119 -26.33 24.21 14.77
C GLU A 119 -26.01 24.78 16.17
N ILE A 120 -25.02 25.70 16.28
CA ILE A 120 -24.72 26.54 17.45
C ILE A 120 -25.02 27.99 17.06
#